data_AF-A0A7S0KML3-F1
#
_entry.id   AF-A0A7S0KML3-F1
#
_cell.length_a   1.000
_cell.length_b   1.000
_cell.length_c   1.000
_cell.angle_alpha   90.00
_cell.angle_beta   90.00
_cell.angle_gamma   90.00
#
_symmetry.space_group_name_H-M   'P 1'
#
loop_
_entity.id
_entity.type
_entity.pdbx_description
1 polymer ?
#
loop_
_entity_poly.entity_id
_entity_poly.type
_entity_poly.pdbx_seq_one_letter_code
_entity_poly.pdbx_strand_id
1 'polypeptide(L)'
;MGGINAATLEAFVTDRDVKALAETSTETLALFLKTDLKKGLCNNEWASEERKALYGVNEFEYPPPKTFLQLCNDALGDLTVRILIGASIISLGVGAGMPSHRAEYGYLEGIAIIIVVFVVVFMQAYIDYVKELKFRQLNSIKDNYTVKVIRDGESKAVSAGGGGGGGFGGVPAGG
;
A
#
# COMPACT_ATOMS: atom_id res chain seq x y z
N MET A 1 27.47 -2.60 24.00
CA MET A 1 26.28 -3.48 24.02
C MET A 1 25.30 -2.92 23.01
N GLY A 2 25.15 -3.59 21.86
CA GLY A 2 24.31 -3.12 20.76
C GLY A 2 22.84 -3.15 21.15
N GLY A 3 22.18 -1.99 21.14
CA GLY A 3 20.74 -1.90 21.34
C GLY A 3 19.99 -2.32 20.07
N ILE A 4 18.82 -2.92 20.23
CA ILE A 4 17.88 -3.14 19.12
C ILE A 4 17.35 -1.77 18.69
N ASN A 5 17.56 -1.42 17.43
CA ASN A 5 17.00 -0.24 16.77
C ASN A 5 15.74 -0.62 15.98
N ALA A 6 15.03 0.39 15.47
CA ALA A 6 13.82 0.18 14.65
C ALA A 6 14.01 -0.86 13.53
N ALA A 7 15.11 -0.81 12.77
CA ALA A 7 15.36 -1.73 11.66
C ALA A 7 15.53 -3.20 12.12
N THR A 8 16.19 -3.42 13.26
CA THR A 8 16.35 -4.77 13.82
C THR A 8 15.01 -5.30 14.34
N LEU A 9 14.21 -4.42 14.96
CA LEU A 9 12.87 -4.77 15.43
C LEU A 9 11.92 -5.09 14.26
N GLU A 10 12.00 -4.31 13.19
CA GLU A 10 11.23 -4.52 11.96
C GLU A 10 11.57 -5.87 11.32
N ALA A 11 12.85 -6.26 11.25
CA ALA A 11 13.25 -7.57 10.76
C ALA A 11 12.66 -8.71 11.61
N PHE A 12 12.73 -8.61 12.95
CA PHE A 12 12.15 -9.61 13.85
C PHE A 12 10.63 -9.77 13.68
N VAL A 13 9.91 -8.67 13.45
CA VAL A 13 8.44 -8.68 13.31
C VAL A 13 8.01 -9.10 11.90
N THR A 14 8.71 -8.64 10.87
CA THR A 14 8.36 -8.84 9.45
C THR A 14 8.60 -10.28 9.00
N ASP A 15 9.77 -10.84 9.30
CA ASP A 15 10.09 -12.22 8.92
C ASP A 15 9.36 -13.25 9.80
N ARG A 16 8.63 -12.80 10.83
CA ARG A 16 8.04 -13.64 11.87
C ARG A 16 9.00 -14.76 12.27
N ASP A 17 10.26 -14.40 12.53
CA ASP A 17 11.30 -15.37 12.81
C ASP A 17 11.09 -15.97 14.21
N VAL A 18 10.16 -16.91 14.26
CA VAL A 18 9.78 -17.66 15.46
C VAL A 18 10.93 -18.48 16.00
N LYS A 19 11.97 -18.78 15.20
CA LYS A 19 13.17 -19.45 15.69
C LYS A 19 14.06 -18.48 16.45
N ALA A 20 14.31 -17.29 15.90
CA ALA A 20 15.08 -16.27 16.62
C ALA A 20 14.36 -15.76 17.87
N LEU A 21 13.01 -15.71 17.85
CA LEU A 21 12.19 -15.42 19.03
C LEU A 21 12.18 -16.58 20.05
N ALA A 22 12.26 -17.84 19.62
CA ALA A 22 12.35 -18.98 20.52
C ALA A 22 13.73 -19.12 21.18
N GLU A 23 14.79 -18.70 20.49
CA GLU A 23 16.15 -18.65 21.04
C GLU A 23 16.33 -17.47 22.02
N THR A 24 15.52 -16.42 21.90
CA THR A 24 15.58 -15.26 22.80
C THR A 24 14.59 -15.40 23.97
N SER A 25 15.10 -15.48 25.20
CA SER A 25 14.23 -15.53 26.40
C SER A 25 13.35 -14.28 26.53
N THR A 26 12.15 -14.44 27.09
CA THR A 26 11.19 -13.35 27.35
C THR A 26 11.78 -12.24 28.22
N GLU A 27 12.67 -12.59 29.15
CA GLU A 27 13.39 -11.65 30.01
C GLU A 27 14.37 -10.79 29.20
N THR A 28 15.08 -11.40 28.25
CA THR A 28 16.02 -10.71 27.38
C THR A 28 15.31 -9.74 26.44
N LEU A 29 14.16 -10.13 25.88
CA LEU A 29 13.30 -9.24 25.08
C LEU A 29 12.75 -8.08 25.90
N ALA A 30 12.31 -8.34 27.14
CA ALA A 30 11.83 -7.30 28.05
C ALA A 30 12.92 -6.26 28.35
N LEU A 31 14.15 -6.72 28.57
CA LEU A 31 15.32 -5.85 28.74
C LEU A 31 15.62 -5.04 27.48
N PHE A 32 15.59 -5.66 26.29
CA PHE A 32 15.85 -4.96 25.03
C PHE A 32 14.79 -3.91 24.67
N LEU A 33 13.51 -4.21 24.97
CA LEU A 33 12.38 -3.31 24.74
C LEU A 33 12.15 -2.33 25.90
N LYS A 34 12.99 -2.37 26.94
CA LYS A 34 12.86 -1.57 28.18
C LYS A 34 11.41 -1.59 28.70
N THR A 35 10.87 -2.79 28.92
CA THR A 35 9.51 -2.99 29.41
C THR A 35 9.49 -3.99 30.57
N ASP A 36 8.53 -3.83 31.48
CA ASP A 36 8.31 -4.79 32.57
C ASP A 36 7.38 -5.92 32.10
N LEU A 37 7.68 -7.17 32.47
CA LEU A 37 6.87 -8.35 32.10
C LEU A 37 5.52 -8.41 32.82
N LYS A 38 5.40 -7.80 34.00
CA LYS A 38 4.19 -7.78 34.83
C LYS A 38 3.40 -6.49 34.68
N LYS A 39 4.10 -5.35 34.63
CA LYS A 39 3.47 -4.01 34.57
C LYS A 39 3.41 -3.40 33.18
N GLY A 40 4.14 -3.95 32.21
CA GLY A 40 4.28 -3.36 30.88
C GLY A 40 5.04 -2.04 30.93
N LEU A 41 4.74 -1.14 29.99
CA LEU A 41 5.26 0.21 29.98
C LEU A 41 4.51 1.07 31.01
N CYS A 42 5.26 1.82 31.81
CA CYS A 42 4.71 2.67 32.87
C CYS A 42 4.92 4.16 32.55
N ASN A 43 4.29 5.06 33.30
CA ASN A 43 4.54 6.51 33.28
C ASN A 43 4.41 7.17 31.90
N ASN A 44 3.48 6.70 31.06
CA ASN A 44 3.34 7.16 29.67
C ASN A 44 4.59 7.03 28.79
N GLU A 45 5.54 6.15 29.12
CA GLU A 45 6.71 5.87 28.27
C GLU A 45 6.34 5.37 26.86
N TRP A 46 5.15 4.79 26.71
CA TRP A 46 4.57 4.41 25.42
C TRP A 46 4.31 5.60 24.49
N ALA A 47 4.19 6.82 25.03
CA ALA A 47 4.01 8.06 24.28
C ALA A 47 5.30 8.88 24.15
N SER A 48 6.39 8.45 24.81
CA SER A 48 7.67 9.17 24.82
C SER A 48 8.26 9.31 23.42
N GLU A 49 8.69 10.52 23.06
CA GLU A 49 9.35 10.79 21.78
C GLU A 49 10.69 10.06 21.66
N GLU A 50 11.42 9.86 22.76
CA GLU A 50 12.67 9.09 22.75
C GLU A 50 12.45 7.63 22.34
N ARG A 51 11.33 7.04 22.79
CA ARG A 51 10.95 5.68 22.44
C ARG A 51 10.54 5.59 20.96
N LYS A 52 9.77 6.56 20.47
CA LYS A 52 9.41 6.66 19.04
C LYS A 52 10.63 6.87 18.16
N ALA A 53 11.62 7.63 18.61
CA ALA A 53 12.88 7.84 17.89
C ALA A 53 13.74 6.56 17.85
N LEU A 54 13.71 5.75 18.90
CA LEU A 54 14.54 4.54 19.00
C LEU A 54 13.93 3.31 18.29
N TYR A 55 12.62 3.09 18.44
CA TYR A 55 11.91 1.91 17.95
C TYR A 55 10.96 2.19 16.78
N GLY A 56 10.75 3.46 16.43
CA GLY A 56 9.80 3.86 15.40
C GLY A 56 8.38 4.07 15.93
N VAL A 57 7.52 4.60 15.05
CA VAL A 57 6.09 4.74 15.29
C VAL A 57 5.38 3.52 14.71
N ASN A 58 4.38 3.02 15.44
CA ASN A 58 3.55 1.91 14.98
C ASN A 58 2.45 2.41 14.03
N GLU A 59 2.86 2.83 12.83
CA GLU A 59 2.00 3.33 11.75
C GLU A 59 2.35 2.63 10.44
N PHE A 60 1.34 2.22 9.68
CA PHE A 60 1.53 1.59 8.39
C PHE A 60 1.78 2.65 7.33
N GLU A 61 2.96 2.63 6.71
CA GLU A 61 3.28 3.53 5.62
C GLU A 61 2.66 3.01 4.31
N TYR A 62 1.69 3.75 3.77
CA TYR A 62 1.07 3.46 2.49
C TYR A 62 1.59 4.41 1.41
N PRO A 63 2.02 3.92 0.24
CA PRO A 63 2.37 4.79 -0.86
C PRO A 63 1.16 5.67 -1.25
N PRO A 64 1.39 6.92 -1.69
CA PRO A 64 0.32 7.82 -2.10
C PRO A 64 -0.47 7.24 -3.27
N PRO A 65 -1.77 7.58 -3.41
CA PRO A 65 -2.58 7.03 -4.47
C PRO A 65 -2.12 7.50 -5.84
N LYS A 66 -2.12 6.59 -6.81
CA LYS A 66 -1.84 6.96 -8.19
C LYS A 66 -2.99 7.81 -8.73
N THR A 67 -2.64 8.86 -9.45
CA THR A 67 -3.63 9.66 -10.17
C THR A 67 -4.12 8.90 -11.41
N PHE A 68 -5.33 9.21 -11.88
CA PHE A 68 -5.87 8.59 -13.10
C PHE A 68 -4.94 8.75 -14.31
N LEU A 69 -4.29 9.92 -14.45
CA LEU A 69 -3.33 10.16 -15.54
C LEU A 69 -2.08 9.29 -15.43
N GLN A 70 -1.58 9.04 -14.22
CA GLN A 70 -0.47 8.11 -14.01
C GLN A 70 -0.88 6.68 -14.37
N LEU A 71 -2.10 6.26 -14.04
CA LEU A 71 -2.64 4.95 -14.42
C LEU A 71 -2.81 4.82 -15.94
N CYS A 72 -3.24 5.89 -16.64
CA CYS A 72 -3.27 5.90 -18.10
C CYS A 72 -1.86 5.77 -18.70
N ASN A 73 -0.87 6.45 -18.13
CA ASN A 73 0.52 6.33 -18.58
C ASN A 73 1.09 4.92 -18.34
N ASP A 74 0.76 4.31 -17.21
CA ASP A 74 1.11 2.91 -16.93
C ASP A 74 0.45 1.95 -17.94
N ALA A 75 -0.83 2.17 -18.26
CA ALA A 75 -1.57 1.38 -19.26
C ALA A 75 -1.00 1.53 -20.69
N LEU A 76 -0.46 2.69 -21.07
CA LEU A 76 0.27 2.88 -22.33
C LEU A 76 1.59 2.09 -22.38
N GLY A 77 2.13 1.72 -21.22
CA GLY A 77 3.30 0.86 -21.09
C GLY A 77 3.04 -0.62 -21.38
N ASP A 78 1.76 -1.03 -21.38
CA ASP A 78 1.38 -2.43 -21.57
C ASP A 78 1.73 -2.93 -22.97
N LEU A 79 2.28 -4.16 -23.03
CA LEU A 79 2.72 -4.77 -24.28
C LEU A 79 1.58 -4.86 -25.30
N THR A 80 0.35 -5.16 -24.85
CA THR A 80 -0.80 -5.28 -25.74
C THR A 80 -1.17 -3.93 -26.37
N VAL A 81 -1.16 -2.85 -25.58
CA VAL A 81 -1.43 -1.48 -26.05
C VAL A 81 -0.34 -1.02 -27.03
N ARG A 82 0.93 -1.29 -26.74
CA ARG A 82 2.05 -0.96 -27.64
C ARG A 82 1.96 -1.66 -28.99
N ILE A 83 1.58 -2.94 -29.01
CA ILE A 83 1.38 -3.69 -30.25
C ILE A 83 0.25 -3.07 -31.08
N LEU A 84 -0.87 -2.68 -30.45
CA LEU A 84 -1.99 -2.05 -31.15
C LEU A 84 -1.63 -0.67 -31.71
N ILE A 85 -0.81 0.11 -30.99
CA ILE A 85 -0.27 1.38 -31.48
C ILE A 85 0.61 1.14 -32.73
N GLY A 86 1.50 0.15 -32.67
CA GLY A 86 2.32 -0.24 -33.83
C GLY A 86 1.48 -0.66 -35.04
N ALA A 87 0.45 -1.47 -34.82
CA ALA A 87 -0.51 -1.88 -35.85
C ALA A 87 -1.24 -0.68 -36.45
N SER A 88 -1.69 0.27 -35.61
CA SER A 88 -2.34 1.50 -36.07
C SER A 88 -1.45 2.34 -36.98
N ILE A 89 -0.16 2.49 -36.65
CA ILE A 89 0.79 3.25 -37.47
C ILE A 89 0.96 2.59 -38.83
N ILE A 90 1.09 1.26 -38.88
CA ILE A 90 1.21 0.51 -40.13
C ILE A 90 -0.06 0.65 -40.97
N SER A 91 -1.25 0.46 -40.37
CA SER A 91 -2.53 0.59 -41.07
C SER A 91 -2.77 2.00 -41.59
N LEU A 92 -2.42 3.05 -40.82
CA LEU A 92 -2.48 4.43 -41.31
C LEU A 92 -1.50 4.69 -42.45
N GLY A 93 -0.26 4.19 -42.34
CA GLY A 93 0.75 4.34 -43.38
C GLY A 93 0.33 3.70 -44.70
N VAL A 94 -0.21 2.48 -44.65
CA VAL A 94 -0.74 1.78 -45.83
C VAL A 94 -1.98 2.49 -46.38
N GLY A 95 -2.95 2.81 -45.52
CA GLY A 95 -4.21 3.44 -45.90
C GLY A 95 -4.07 4.85 -46.48
N ALA A 96 -3.07 5.62 -46.03
CA ALA A 96 -2.83 6.98 -46.50
C ALA A 96 -1.81 7.05 -47.65
N GLY A 97 -0.87 6.11 -47.71
CA GLY A 97 0.25 6.09 -48.66
C GLY A 97 -0.05 5.37 -49.99
N MET A 98 -0.95 4.38 -49.99
CA MET A 98 -1.33 3.68 -51.22
C MET A 98 -2.50 4.38 -51.92
N PRO A 99 -2.35 4.81 -53.20
CA PRO A 99 -3.39 5.56 -53.91
C PRO A 99 -4.69 4.78 -54.08
N SER A 100 -4.61 3.46 -54.26
CA SER A 100 -5.80 2.58 -54.37
C SER A 100 -6.60 2.56 -53.07
N HIS A 101 -5.94 2.40 -51.92
CA HIS A 101 -6.60 2.41 -50.61
C HIS A 101 -7.09 3.79 -50.19
N ARG A 102 -6.37 4.85 -50.53
CA ARG A 102 -6.77 6.23 -50.25
C ARG A 102 -8.10 6.59 -50.92
N ALA A 103 -8.32 6.13 -52.15
CA ALA A 103 -9.58 6.36 -52.88
C ALA A 103 -10.79 5.69 -52.21
N GLU A 104 -10.55 4.62 -51.45
CA GLU A 104 -11.57 3.85 -50.73
C GLU A 104 -11.63 4.18 -49.22
N TYR A 105 -11.08 5.33 -48.80
CA TYR A 105 -11.04 5.72 -47.39
C TYR A 105 -10.23 4.78 -46.47
N GLY A 106 -9.20 4.11 -46.98
CA GLY A 106 -8.37 3.15 -46.23
C GLY A 106 -7.69 3.70 -44.97
N TYR A 107 -7.58 5.02 -44.81
CA TYR A 107 -7.12 5.63 -43.55
C TYR A 107 -8.12 5.49 -42.39
N LEU A 108 -9.40 5.23 -42.68
CA LEU A 108 -10.43 5.01 -41.65
C LEU A 108 -10.18 3.75 -40.83
N GLU A 109 -9.59 2.71 -41.43
CA GLU A 109 -9.22 1.49 -40.70
C GLU A 109 -8.18 1.81 -39.61
N GLY A 110 -7.17 2.60 -39.96
CA GLY A 110 -6.17 3.06 -39.00
C GLY A 110 -6.77 3.93 -37.88
N ILE A 111 -7.73 4.81 -38.22
CA ILE A 111 -8.46 5.63 -37.23
C ILE A 111 -9.31 4.75 -36.30
N ALA A 112 -9.96 3.71 -36.83
CA ALA A 112 -10.76 2.79 -36.01
C ALA A 112 -9.91 2.11 -34.94
N ILE A 113 -8.68 1.70 -35.28
CA ILE A 113 -7.74 1.12 -34.32
C ILE A 113 -7.35 2.13 -33.24
N ILE A 114 -7.14 3.41 -33.58
CA ILE A 114 -6.82 4.46 -32.59
C ILE A 114 -7.96 4.61 -31.57
N ILE A 115 -9.21 4.62 -32.03
CA ILE A 115 -10.38 4.73 -31.15
C ILE A 115 -10.44 3.53 -30.21
N VAL A 116 -10.20 2.32 -30.72
CA VAL A 116 -10.15 1.10 -29.88
C VAL A 116 -9.05 1.20 -28.82
N VAL A 117 -7.84 1.61 -29.20
CA VAL A 117 -6.72 1.78 -28.25
C VAL A 117 -7.08 2.78 -27.16
N PHE A 118 -7.68 3.91 -27.52
CA PHE A 118 -8.12 4.91 -26.55
C PHE A 118 -9.10 4.32 -25.53
N VAL A 119 -10.14 3.63 -26.00
CA VAL A 119 -11.13 3.00 -25.11
C VAL A 119 -10.49 1.93 -24.22
N VAL A 120 -9.58 1.12 -24.76
CA VAL A 120 -8.88 0.08 -24.00
C VAL A 120 -8.01 0.68 -22.89
N VAL A 121 -7.24 1.73 -23.18
CA VAL A 121 -6.41 2.41 -22.16
C VAL A 121 -7.27 3.03 -21.07
N PHE A 122 -8.38 3.68 -21.44
CA PHE A 122 -9.32 4.23 -20.46
C PHE A 122 -9.95 3.16 -19.59
N MET A 123 -10.39 2.04 -20.17
CA MET A 123 -10.96 0.92 -19.42
C MET A 123 -9.93 0.28 -18.48
N GLN A 124 -8.69 0.07 -18.94
CA GLN A 124 -7.60 -0.46 -18.11
C GLN A 124 -7.30 0.46 -16.93
N ALA A 125 -7.10 1.75 -17.19
CA ALA A 125 -6.86 2.75 -16.13
C ALA A 125 -8.02 2.83 -15.13
N TYR A 126 -9.27 2.75 -15.61
CA TYR A 126 -10.44 2.72 -14.74
C TYR A 126 -10.49 1.47 -13.85
N ILE A 127 -10.23 0.29 -14.42
CA ILE A 127 -10.18 -0.96 -13.67
C ILE A 127 -9.11 -0.89 -12.58
N ASP A 128 -7.91 -0.41 -12.92
CA ASP A 128 -6.80 -0.33 -11.98
C ASP A 128 -7.03 0.73 -10.89
N TYR A 129 -7.67 1.86 -11.25
CA TYR A 129 -8.12 2.85 -10.27
C TYR A 129 -9.08 2.25 -9.24
N VAL A 130 -10.09 1.50 -9.72
CA VAL A 130 -11.06 0.83 -8.83
C VAL A 130 -10.39 -0.26 -7.98
N LYS A 131 -9.44 -1.02 -8.53
CA LYS A 131 -8.65 -2.00 -7.75
C LYS A 131 -7.87 -1.31 -6.63
N GLU A 132 -7.22 -0.19 -6.92
CA GLU A 132 -6.44 0.55 -5.91
C GLU A 132 -7.34 1.06 -4.78
N LEU A 133 -8.51 1.63 -5.11
CA LEU A 133 -9.49 2.05 -4.11
C LEU A 133 -9.94 0.89 -3.23
N LYS A 134 -10.24 -0.27 -3.81
CA LYS A 134 -10.65 -1.47 -3.06
C LYS A 134 -9.53 -2.02 -2.17
N PHE A 135 -8.30 -2.02 -2.65
CA PHE A 135 -7.14 -2.43 -1.87
C PHE A 135 -6.97 -1.55 -0.64
N ARG A 136 -7.10 -0.23 -0.80
CA ARG A 136 -7.06 0.73 0.32
C ARG A 136 -8.21 0.52 1.30
N GLN A 137 -9.42 0.29 0.81
CA GLN A 137 -10.56 -0.03 1.68
C GLN A 137 -10.29 -1.29 2.51
N LEU A 138 -9.83 -2.37 1.87
CA LEU A 138 -9.50 -3.61 2.57
C LEU A 138 -8.38 -3.42 3.61
N ASN A 139 -7.33 -2.67 3.28
CA ASN A 139 -6.26 -2.40 4.23
C ASN A 139 -6.73 -1.53 5.40
N SER A 140 -7.53 -0.49 5.14
CA SER A 140 -8.10 0.33 6.22
C SER A 140 -8.94 -0.47 7.21
N ILE A 141 -9.59 -1.55 6.76
CA ILE A 141 -10.34 -2.45 7.65
C ILE A 141 -9.40 -3.40 8.39
N LYS A 142 -8.38 -3.94 7.70
CA LYS A 142 -7.37 -4.83 8.31
C LYS A 142 -6.57 -4.14 9.40
N ASP A 143 -6.29 -2.85 9.27
CA ASP A 143 -5.44 -2.13 10.23
C ASP A 143 -6.19 -1.70 11.48
N ASN A 144 -7.52 -1.61 11.40
CA ASN A 144 -8.40 -1.21 12.49
C ASN A 144 -8.79 -2.40 13.38
N TYR A 145 -7.80 -3.16 13.85
CA TYR A 145 -8.01 -4.15 14.90
C TYR A 145 -7.44 -3.67 16.24
N THR A 146 -8.14 -4.03 17.30
CA THR A 146 -7.77 -3.66 18.66
C THR A 146 -6.95 -4.79 19.29
N VAL A 147 -5.78 -4.45 19.82
CA VAL A 147 -4.93 -5.37 20.57
C VAL A 147 -5.00 -5.01 22.06
N LYS A 148 -5.13 -6.02 22.91
CA LYS A 148 -5.03 -5.83 24.36
C LYS A 148 -3.56 -5.77 24.74
N VAL A 149 -3.17 -4.67 25.39
CA VAL A 149 -1.82 -4.45 25.92
C VAL A 149 -1.89 -4.20 27.42
N ILE A 150 -0.80 -4.47 28.14
CA ILE A 150 -0.67 -4.11 29.56
C ILE A 150 0.14 -2.81 29.64
N ARG A 151 -0.42 -1.78 30.26
CA ARG A 151 0.23 -0.48 30.52
C ARG A 151 -0.11 -0.04 31.94
N ASP A 152 0.91 0.36 32.71
CA ASP A 152 0.78 0.65 34.15
C ASP A 152 0.13 -0.49 34.96
N GLY A 153 0.32 -1.75 34.54
CA GLY A 153 -0.29 -2.92 35.18
C GLY A 153 -1.78 -3.14 34.86
N GLU A 154 -2.40 -2.27 34.05
CA GLU A 154 -3.79 -2.40 33.61
C GLU A 154 -3.87 -2.88 32.15
N SER A 155 -4.86 -3.72 31.85
CA SER A 155 -5.13 -4.13 30.48
C SER A 155 -5.90 -3.04 29.73
N LYS A 156 -5.30 -2.49 28.68
CA LYS A 156 -5.89 -1.44 27.83
C LYS A 156 -5.99 -1.95 26.39
N ALA A 157 -7.11 -1.67 25.75
CA ALA A 157 -7.34 -1.94 24.34
C ALA A 157 -6.78 -0.77 23.52
N VAL A 158 -5.84 -1.04 22.60
CA VAL A 158 -5.25 -0.04 21.71
C VAL A 158 -5.34 -0.50 20.26
N SER A 159 -5.57 0.44 19.34
CA SER A 159 -5.54 0.16 17.90
C SER A 159 -4.11 -0.19 17.46
N ALA A 160 -3.97 -1.23 16.65
CA ALA A 160 -2.68 -1.65 16.10
C ALA A 160 -2.16 -0.72 14.98
N GLY A 161 -3.04 0.00 14.29
CA GLY A 161 -2.67 1.12 13.41
C GLY A 161 -2.75 2.44 14.19
N GLY A 162 -1.61 3.12 14.34
CA GLY A 162 -1.39 4.45 14.92
C GLY A 162 -2.62 5.23 15.43
N GLY A 163 -2.76 5.27 16.76
CA GLY A 163 -3.45 6.35 17.43
C GLY A 163 -2.61 7.63 17.33
N GLY A 164 -2.98 8.51 16.39
CA GLY A 164 -2.34 9.82 16.21
C GLY A 164 -3.07 10.68 15.18
N GLY A 165 -4.12 11.40 15.61
CA GLY A 165 -4.57 12.63 14.96
C GLY A 165 -5.45 12.50 13.71
N GLY A 166 -6.73 12.22 13.90
CA GLY A 166 -7.76 12.36 12.85
C GLY A 166 -9.06 11.74 13.30
N GLY A 167 -9.89 12.50 14.03
CA GLY A 167 -11.11 12.00 14.63
C GLY A 167 -12.08 11.41 13.61
N PHE A 168 -12.56 10.20 13.88
CA PHE A 168 -13.95 9.83 13.65
C PHE A 168 -14.42 9.02 14.85
N GLY A 169 -15.55 9.44 15.41
CA GLY A 169 -15.99 9.16 16.77
C GLY A 169 -16.05 7.68 17.12
N GLY A 170 -15.56 7.37 18.32
CA GLY A 170 -15.93 6.14 19.00
C GLY A 170 -17.43 6.10 19.18
N VAL A 171 -18.09 5.15 18.52
CA VAL A 171 -19.41 4.70 18.93
C VAL A 171 -19.20 3.88 20.20
N PRO A 172 -19.82 4.24 21.33
CA PRO A 172 -19.77 3.39 22.52
C PRO A 172 -20.54 2.09 22.20
N ALA A 173 -19.86 0.95 22.29
CA ALA A 173 -20.53 -0.33 22.40
C ALA A 173 -21.22 -0.37 23.77
N GLY A 174 -22.52 -0.08 23.78
CA GLY A 174 -23.36 -0.21 24.97
C GLY A 174 -23.81 -1.65 25.20
N GLY A 175 -24.06 -1.96 26.48
CA GLY A 175 -24.92 -3.06 26.93
C GLY A 175 -24.22 -4.35 27.28
#